data_AF-R8BGR8-F1
#
_entry.id   AF-R8BGR8-F1
#
_cell.length_a   1.000
_cell.length_b   1.000
_cell.length_c   1.000
_cell.angle_alpha   90.00
_cell.angle_beta   90.00
_cell.angle_gamma   90.00
#
_symmetry.space_group_name_H-M   'P 1'
#
loop_
_entity.id
_entity.type
_entity.pdbx_description
1 polymer ?
#
loop_
_entity_poly.entity_id
_entity_poly.type
_entity_poly.pdbx_seq_one_letter_code
_entity_poly.pdbx_strand_id
1 'polypeptide(L)'
;MSDSKKDNPGAAAPADIDFERGDIIDPIEAGVDKQQASKDKALGLLATHHGVFDPNSNEAKRVLRKIDMRIMPMIFVVYMLQLMDKNSLSFAAIMGIKTETHLTASQYSWLGSIVYFGYLGGEIPATYLMQRVPLAKYLAAMCMIWGFVVAMHAVCHDFGGLAAVRFLLGAIEVCTAPAVIYITSSFYTKSEQVTRAAIWYSTSGWANVFGGFFAWCIYQAKSFRWQGLFVFYGALTFFVGVVLWFFLAASPTEAKWLTEDEKVIALERVRQNKTGTEVWRFSLPQLKEAFLDIRFYMIFLLLVSTGLPNGGITAFGPTIIAGFGFSTEQSTLLNMGSGAATVAGTFLALAIAKYTNRTVAGAYTLVLACVGVIMMFTIPASNYGARYGGYILTLQLANKEKTAKYTMLAFLIFTLILLITLGGIHKLWNKKRDKQEAIDAQNGVVRVHVENEEFADMTDFQLSSFRYPL
;
A
#
# COMPACT_ATOMS: atom_id res chain seq x y z
N MET A 1 -32.26 55.51 43.85
CA MET A 1 -33.37 54.59 43.57
C MET A 1 -33.03 53.87 42.27
N SER A 2 -32.99 52.53 42.30
CA SER A 2 -33.10 51.55 41.20
C SER A 2 -32.13 51.66 40.00
N ASP A 3 -31.19 50.72 39.80
CA ASP A 3 -31.35 49.42 39.08
C ASP A 3 -31.53 49.60 37.56
N SER A 4 -30.99 48.82 36.61
CA SER A 4 -30.09 47.65 36.58
C SER A 4 -29.75 47.34 35.09
N LYS A 5 -28.60 46.68 34.83
CA LYS A 5 -28.34 45.53 33.89
C LYS A 5 -28.78 45.64 32.40
N LYS A 6 -28.10 45.12 31.36
CA LYS A 6 -26.92 44.24 31.14
C LYS A 6 -26.73 43.98 29.61
N ASP A 7 -25.51 43.55 29.26
CA ASP A 7 -25.09 42.63 28.15
C ASP A 7 -25.28 43.10 26.67
N ASN A 8 -24.36 42.94 25.70
CA ASN A 8 -23.11 42.17 25.54
C ASN A 8 -22.30 42.73 24.33
N PRO A 9 -20.95 42.76 24.31
CA PRO A 9 -20.15 43.23 23.17
C PRO A 9 -19.68 42.09 22.26
N GLY A 10 -19.69 42.31 20.94
CA GLY A 10 -19.17 41.40 19.93
C GLY A 10 -17.99 41.99 19.14
N ALA A 11 -17.11 41.09 18.71
CA ALA A 11 -15.94 41.25 17.83
C ALA A 11 -14.63 41.69 18.50
N ALA A 12 -13.83 40.70 18.93
CA ALA A 12 -12.40 40.83 19.17
C ALA A 12 -11.62 40.05 18.09
N ALA A 13 -10.60 40.71 17.54
CA ALA A 13 -9.63 40.21 16.57
C ALA A 13 -8.85 38.98 17.10
N PRO A 14 -8.26 38.13 16.23
CA PRO A 14 -7.46 37.01 16.70
C PRO A 14 -6.22 37.54 17.44
N ALA A 15 -6.02 37.08 18.67
CA ALA A 15 -4.87 37.41 19.48
C ALA A 15 -3.61 36.79 18.86
N ASP A 16 -2.66 37.64 18.49
CA ASP A 16 -1.28 37.26 18.22
C ASP A 16 -0.69 36.64 19.49
N ILE A 17 -0.28 35.38 19.41
CA ILE A 17 0.42 34.69 20.50
C ILE A 17 1.91 34.97 20.28
N ASP A 18 2.49 35.82 21.13
CA ASP A 18 3.93 36.04 21.19
C ASP A 18 4.62 34.73 21.60
N PHE A 19 5.44 34.18 20.71
CA PHE A 19 6.34 33.09 21.02
C PHE A 19 7.52 33.66 21.83
N GLU A 20 7.57 33.38 23.14
CA GLU A 20 8.78 33.62 23.92
C GLU A 20 9.93 32.82 23.28
N ARG A 21 10.93 33.54 22.72
CA ARG A 21 12.18 32.96 22.24
C ARG A 21 12.92 32.36 23.44
N GLY A 22 12.77 31.06 23.65
CA GLY A 22 13.68 30.30 24.49
C GLY A 22 15.11 30.39 23.96
N ASP A 23 16.07 30.40 24.88
CA ASP A 23 17.49 30.60 24.58
C ASP A 23 18.01 29.61 23.51
N ILE A 24 18.81 30.15 22.58
CA ILE A 24 19.45 29.41 21.51
C ILE A 24 20.50 28.49 22.14
N ILE A 25 20.20 27.21 22.28
CA ILE A 25 21.20 26.22 22.67
C ILE A 25 22.06 25.88 21.45
N ASP A 26 23.36 26.14 21.55
CA ASP A 26 24.34 25.83 20.51
C ASP A 26 24.31 24.30 20.24
N PRO A 27 24.32 23.82 18.97
CA PRO A 27 24.19 22.39 18.63
C PRO A 27 25.22 21.44 19.26
N ILE A 28 26.20 21.96 19.99
CA ILE A 28 27.20 21.22 20.77
C ILE A 28 26.57 20.58 22.02
N GLU A 29 25.58 21.22 22.65
CA GLU A 29 24.93 20.69 23.87
C GLU A 29 23.95 19.53 23.59
N ALA A 30 23.51 19.37 22.34
CA ALA A 30 22.62 18.27 21.93
C ALA A 30 23.38 17.01 21.43
N GLY A 31 24.71 17.04 21.36
CA GLY A 31 25.51 15.89 20.91
C GLY A 31 25.34 15.53 19.42
N VAL A 32 24.75 16.40 18.61
CA VAL A 32 24.50 16.17 17.18
C VAL A 32 25.58 16.88 16.35
N ASP A 33 26.31 16.12 15.53
CA ASP A 33 27.32 16.65 14.60
C ASP A 33 26.69 17.69 13.65
N LYS A 34 27.21 18.93 13.66
CA LYS A 34 26.75 20.05 12.81
C LYS A 34 26.77 19.68 11.31
N GLN A 35 27.67 18.80 10.86
CA GLN A 35 27.70 18.32 9.47
C GLN A 35 26.55 17.35 9.13
N GLN A 36 26.05 16.62 10.12
CA GLN A 36 24.94 15.67 9.95
C GLN A 36 23.58 16.40 10.06
N ALA A 37 23.46 17.36 10.99
CA ALA A 37 22.30 18.23 11.11
C ALA A 37 22.12 19.15 9.88
N SER A 38 23.21 19.62 9.26
CA SER A 38 23.14 20.43 8.03
C SER A 38 22.65 19.64 6.81
N LYS A 39 22.75 18.30 6.81
CA LYS A 39 22.26 17.44 5.72
C LYS A 39 20.80 17.05 5.90
N ASP A 40 20.32 17.02 7.14
CA ASP A 40 18.94 16.70 7.45
C ASP A 40 18.12 17.98 7.67
N LYS A 41 17.45 18.43 6.60
CA LYS A 41 16.58 19.62 6.63
C LYS A 41 15.48 19.53 7.68
N ALA A 42 15.04 18.32 8.07
CA ALA A 42 14.03 18.15 9.10
C ALA A 42 14.61 18.45 10.49
N LEU A 43 15.82 17.96 10.78
CA LEU A 43 16.56 18.25 12.00
C LEU A 43 16.89 19.74 12.14
N GLY A 44 17.28 20.39 11.05
CA GLY A 44 17.54 21.83 11.03
C GLY A 44 16.29 22.67 11.37
N LEU A 45 15.13 22.32 10.81
CA LEU A 45 13.85 23.01 11.11
C LEU A 45 13.38 22.79 12.55
N LEU A 46 13.56 21.57 13.07
CA LEU A 46 13.16 21.21 14.43
C LEU A 46 14.08 21.85 15.50
N ALA A 47 15.38 22.03 15.22
CA ALA A 47 16.32 22.69 16.12
C ALA A 47 16.02 24.20 16.31
N THR A 48 15.38 24.84 15.33
CA THR A 48 14.98 26.26 15.42
C THR A 48 13.67 26.50 16.18
N HIS A 49 12.85 25.48 16.44
CA HIS A 49 11.54 25.62 17.06
C HIS A 49 11.35 24.60 18.20
N HIS A 50 11.78 24.97 19.41
CA HIS A 50 11.52 24.19 20.62
C HIS A 50 10.25 24.70 21.31
N GLY A 51 9.13 24.00 21.09
CA GLY A 51 7.88 24.19 21.83
C GLY A 51 7.28 22.84 22.24
N VAL A 52 6.54 22.79 23.35
CA VAL A 52 5.82 21.59 23.78
C VAL A 52 4.73 21.30 22.75
N PHE A 53 4.96 20.30 21.90
CA PHE A 53 4.02 19.91 20.86
C PHE A 53 2.90 19.04 21.43
N ASP A 54 1.64 19.52 21.34
CA ASP A 54 0.46 18.69 21.61
C ASP A 54 -0.08 18.08 20.29
N PRO A 55 0.03 16.75 20.11
CA PRO A 55 -0.52 16.05 18.93
C PRO A 55 -2.03 16.19 18.77
N ASN A 56 -2.77 16.54 19.84
CA ASN A 56 -4.23 16.68 19.83
C ASN A 56 -4.72 18.11 19.63
N SER A 57 -3.81 19.07 19.50
CA SER A 57 -4.11 20.47 19.21
C SER A 57 -4.97 20.63 17.95
N ASN A 58 -5.78 21.68 17.90
CA ASN A 58 -6.62 21.98 16.75
C ASN A 58 -5.79 22.26 15.48
N GLU A 59 -4.58 22.79 15.65
CA GLU A 59 -3.62 23.08 14.59
C GLU A 59 -3.04 21.79 14.00
N ALA A 60 -2.59 20.85 14.83
CA ALA A 60 -2.13 19.53 14.37
C ALA A 60 -3.20 18.79 13.55
N LYS A 61 -4.46 18.85 13.99
CA LYS A 61 -5.61 18.27 13.27
C LYS A 61 -5.94 19.02 11.96
N ARG A 62 -5.70 20.33 11.90
CA ARG A 62 -5.88 21.13 10.68
C ARG A 62 -4.80 20.78 9.65
N VAL A 63 -3.55 20.69 10.08
CA VAL A 63 -2.42 20.27 9.23
C VAL A 63 -2.63 18.85 8.71
N LEU A 64 -3.02 17.90 9.56
CA LEU A 64 -3.36 16.54 9.14
C LEU A 64 -4.45 16.52 8.05
N ARG A 65 -5.55 17.25 8.24
CA ARG A 65 -6.62 17.33 7.22
C ARG A 65 -6.12 17.92 5.91
N LYS A 66 -5.25 18.93 5.97
CA LYS A 66 -4.63 19.54 4.78
C LYS A 66 -3.76 18.54 4.03
N ILE A 67 -2.96 17.76 4.76
CA ILE A 67 -2.15 16.66 4.21
C ILE A 67 -3.05 15.60 3.57
N ASP A 68 -4.08 15.13 4.29
CA ASP A 68 -5.02 14.12 3.78
C ASP A 68 -5.69 14.56 2.47
N MET A 69 -6.18 15.79 2.39
CA MET A 69 -6.88 16.30 1.21
C MET A 69 -5.97 16.48 -0.02
N ARG A 70 -4.64 16.47 0.16
CA ARG A 70 -3.66 16.63 -0.93
C ARG A 70 -3.01 15.30 -1.28
N ILE A 71 -2.38 14.64 -0.31
CA ILE A 71 -1.55 13.46 -0.53
C ILE A 71 -2.40 12.21 -0.77
N MET A 72 -3.45 11.98 0.01
CA MET A 72 -4.24 10.73 -0.11
C MET A 72 -4.95 10.58 -1.45
N PRO A 73 -5.63 11.60 -2.01
CA PRO A 73 -6.23 11.48 -3.34
C PRO A 73 -5.20 11.15 -4.43
N MET A 74 -4.00 11.76 -4.37
CA MET A 74 -2.93 11.48 -5.33
C MET A 74 -2.47 10.03 -5.24
N ILE A 75 -2.15 9.55 -4.02
CA ILE A 75 -1.75 8.16 -3.78
C ILE A 75 -2.86 7.18 -4.23
N PHE A 76 -4.10 7.48 -3.86
CA PHE A 76 -5.26 6.65 -4.18
C PHE A 76 -5.42 6.49 -5.70
N VAL A 77 -5.38 7.59 -6.45
CA VAL A 77 -5.53 7.57 -7.90
C VAL A 77 -4.38 6.82 -8.56
N VAL A 78 -3.13 7.07 -8.15
CA VAL A 78 -1.96 6.41 -8.75
C VAL A 78 -2.01 4.91 -8.61
N TYR A 79 -2.31 4.41 -7.41
CA TYR A 79 -2.33 2.98 -7.21
C TYR A 79 -3.60 2.32 -7.74
N MET A 80 -4.73 3.02 -7.77
CA MET A 80 -5.90 2.57 -8.49
C MET A 80 -5.59 2.37 -9.98
N LEU A 81 -4.91 3.34 -10.61
CA LEU A 81 -4.47 3.24 -12.00
C LEU A 81 -3.48 2.10 -12.21
N GLN A 82 -2.51 1.93 -11.31
CA GLN A 82 -1.60 0.77 -11.33
C GLN A 82 -2.37 -0.55 -11.40
N LEU A 83 -3.39 -0.73 -10.55
CA LEU A 83 -4.20 -1.94 -10.55
C LEU A 83 -5.11 -2.05 -11.78
N MET A 84 -5.63 -0.94 -12.29
CA MET A 84 -6.41 -0.93 -13.55
C MET A 84 -5.54 -1.33 -14.74
N ASP A 85 -4.32 -0.80 -14.83
CA ASP A 85 -3.34 -1.09 -15.87
C ASP A 85 -2.94 -2.57 -15.82
N LYS A 86 -2.75 -3.15 -14.64
CA LYS A 86 -2.51 -4.59 -14.45
C LYS A 86 -3.70 -5.46 -14.86
N ASN A 87 -4.91 -5.06 -14.51
CA ASN A 87 -6.15 -5.80 -14.77
C ASN A 87 -6.65 -5.65 -16.22
N SER A 88 -6.11 -4.69 -16.97
CA SER A 88 -6.49 -4.40 -18.36
C SER A 88 -6.41 -5.64 -19.27
N LEU A 89 -5.41 -6.52 -19.08
CA LEU A 89 -5.28 -7.79 -19.81
C LEU A 89 -6.53 -8.66 -19.67
N SER A 90 -7.06 -8.73 -18.46
CA SER A 90 -8.14 -9.63 -18.09
C SER A 90 -9.47 -9.18 -18.67
N PHE A 91 -9.67 -7.86 -18.80
CA PHE A 91 -10.79 -7.29 -19.55
C PHE A 91 -10.58 -7.46 -21.06
N ALA A 92 -9.38 -7.19 -21.57
CA ALA A 92 -9.04 -7.38 -22.98
C ALA A 92 -9.28 -8.83 -23.45
N ALA A 93 -9.09 -9.82 -22.57
CA ALA A 93 -9.35 -11.24 -22.82
C ALA A 93 -10.78 -11.54 -23.27
N ILE A 94 -11.77 -10.86 -22.69
CA ILE A 94 -13.18 -11.01 -23.05
C ILE A 94 -13.62 -10.04 -24.17
N MET A 95 -12.78 -9.05 -24.49
CA MET A 95 -13.00 -8.08 -25.57
C MET A 95 -12.39 -8.49 -26.93
N GLY A 96 -11.72 -9.64 -27.01
CA GLY A 96 -11.27 -10.22 -28.28
C GLY A 96 -9.75 -10.22 -28.52
N ILE A 97 -8.91 -9.84 -27.54
CA ILE A 97 -7.46 -9.83 -27.72
C ILE A 97 -6.91 -11.20 -28.15
N LYS A 98 -7.46 -12.30 -27.59
CA LYS A 98 -7.00 -13.67 -27.88
C LYS A 98 -7.23 -14.05 -29.34
N THR A 99 -8.38 -13.67 -29.90
CA THR A 99 -8.75 -13.99 -31.28
C THR A 99 -8.00 -13.12 -32.28
N GLU A 100 -7.84 -11.82 -31.97
CA GLU A 100 -7.19 -10.86 -32.88
C GLU A 100 -5.66 -11.00 -32.93
N THR A 101 -5.03 -11.54 -31.88
CA THR A 101 -3.57 -11.73 -31.82
C THR A 101 -3.16 -13.21 -31.87
N HIS A 102 -4.10 -14.10 -32.21
CA HIS A 102 -3.89 -15.54 -32.34
C HIS A 102 -3.23 -16.21 -31.12
N LEU A 103 -3.57 -15.77 -29.91
CA LEU A 103 -2.97 -16.28 -28.69
C LEU A 103 -3.51 -17.66 -28.32
N THR A 104 -2.59 -18.59 -28.07
CA THR A 104 -2.92 -19.85 -27.39
C THR A 104 -3.25 -19.60 -25.91
N ALA A 105 -3.97 -20.54 -25.28
CA ALA A 105 -4.27 -20.45 -23.86
C ALA A 105 -3.00 -20.40 -22.99
N SER A 106 -1.95 -21.15 -23.38
CA SER A 106 -0.66 -21.13 -22.69
C SER A 106 0.05 -19.78 -22.83
N GLN A 107 0.07 -19.20 -24.03
CA GLN A 107 0.64 -17.86 -24.25
C GLN A 107 -0.09 -16.78 -23.46
N TYR A 108 -1.43 -16.84 -23.39
CA TYR A 108 -2.18 -15.90 -22.56
C TYR A 108 -1.80 -15.99 -21.07
N SER A 109 -1.65 -17.21 -20.54
CA SER A 109 -1.16 -17.40 -19.16
C SER A 109 0.23 -16.81 -18.97
N TRP A 110 1.15 -17.01 -19.93
CA TRP A 110 2.48 -16.40 -19.92
C TRP A 110 2.45 -14.87 -19.97
N LEU A 111 1.53 -14.26 -20.74
CA LEU A 111 1.35 -12.81 -20.75
C LEU A 111 0.92 -12.24 -19.39
N GLY A 112 0.19 -13.02 -18.60
CA GLY A 112 -0.16 -12.68 -17.23
C GLY A 112 1.03 -12.82 -16.26
N SER A 113 1.95 -13.75 -16.51
CA SER A 113 3.12 -14.00 -15.66
C SER A 113 4.32 -13.10 -15.97
N ILE A 114 4.57 -12.76 -17.25
CA ILE A 114 5.78 -12.06 -17.69
C ILE A 114 5.96 -10.67 -17.06
N VAL A 115 4.84 -10.01 -16.72
CA VAL A 115 4.85 -8.73 -16.00
C VAL A 115 5.54 -8.87 -14.64
N TYR A 116 5.36 -9.98 -13.93
CA TYR A 116 5.99 -10.21 -12.62
C TYR A 116 7.49 -10.52 -12.73
N PHE A 117 7.94 -11.11 -13.84
CA PHE A 117 9.36 -11.25 -14.12
C PHE A 117 10.02 -9.89 -14.40
N GLY A 118 9.32 -9.01 -15.13
CA GLY A 118 9.73 -7.62 -15.28
C GLY A 118 9.81 -6.90 -13.93
N TYR A 119 8.78 -7.07 -13.08
CA TYR A 119 8.72 -6.54 -11.73
C TYR A 119 9.94 -6.96 -10.89
N LEU A 120 10.27 -8.26 -10.90
CA LEU A 120 11.43 -8.81 -10.18
C LEU A 120 12.75 -8.19 -10.65
N GLY A 121 12.94 -8.05 -11.97
CA GLY A 121 14.13 -7.43 -12.54
C GLY A 121 14.22 -5.92 -12.28
N GLY A 122 13.08 -5.24 -12.22
CA GLY A 122 12.97 -3.80 -11.98
C GLY A 122 13.12 -3.39 -10.51
N GLU A 123 12.88 -4.30 -9.55
CA GLU A 123 12.87 -4.00 -8.11
C GLU A 123 14.20 -3.40 -7.62
N ILE A 124 15.32 -4.02 -7.99
CA ILE A 124 16.67 -3.60 -7.59
C ILE A 124 17.02 -2.21 -8.15
N PRO A 125 16.95 -1.96 -9.47
CA PRO A 125 17.27 -0.65 -10.01
C PRO A 125 16.29 0.43 -9.52
N ALA A 126 15.00 0.11 -9.38
CA ALA A 126 14.01 1.06 -8.89
C ALA A 126 14.31 1.49 -7.45
N THR A 127 14.57 0.53 -6.55
CA THR A 127 14.88 0.82 -5.14
C THR A 127 16.17 1.64 -5.01
N TYR A 128 17.18 1.33 -5.81
CA TYR A 128 18.44 2.08 -5.85
C TYR A 128 18.23 3.52 -6.33
N LEU A 129 17.44 3.72 -7.40
CA LEU A 129 17.16 5.04 -7.94
C LEU A 129 16.31 5.87 -6.99
N MET A 130 15.29 5.28 -6.36
CA MET A 130 14.40 5.97 -5.41
C MET A 130 15.15 6.64 -4.25
N GLN A 131 16.29 6.10 -3.86
CA GLN A 131 17.14 6.71 -2.83
C GLN A 131 17.95 7.90 -3.39
N ARG A 132 18.31 7.90 -4.68
CA ARG A 132 19.25 8.90 -5.23
C ARG A 132 18.60 10.08 -5.94
N VAL A 133 17.34 9.96 -6.30
CA VAL A 133 16.60 11.02 -7.01
C VAL A 133 15.40 11.50 -6.19
N PRO A 134 14.93 12.74 -6.40
CA PRO A 134 13.74 13.24 -5.70
C PRO A 134 12.54 12.32 -5.93
N LEU A 135 12.07 11.67 -4.88
CA LEU A 135 11.11 10.56 -4.95
C LEU A 135 9.81 10.94 -5.67
N ALA A 136 9.27 12.14 -5.40
CA ALA A 136 8.03 12.60 -6.02
C ALA A 136 8.16 12.73 -7.55
N LYS A 137 9.28 13.30 -8.01
CA LYS A 137 9.55 13.45 -9.46
C LYS A 137 9.83 12.11 -10.10
N TYR A 138 10.54 11.23 -9.40
CA TYR A 138 10.81 9.88 -9.86
C TYR A 138 9.51 9.10 -10.09
N LEU A 139 8.62 9.06 -9.09
CA LEU A 139 7.32 8.38 -9.19
C LEU A 139 6.48 8.96 -10.34
N ALA A 140 6.45 10.29 -10.48
CA ALA A 140 5.75 10.95 -11.57
C ALA A 140 6.32 10.62 -12.96
N ALA A 141 7.64 10.59 -13.12
CA ALA A 141 8.29 10.16 -14.37
C ALA A 141 7.98 8.71 -14.71
N MET A 142 8.07 7.81 -13.73
CA MET A 142 7.72 6.41 -13.94
C MET A 142 6.25 6.25 -14.32
N CYS A 143 5.35 7.04 -13.73
CA CYS A 143 3.93 7.10 -14.07
C CYS A 143 3.67 7.47 -15.52
N MET A 144 4.37 8.49 -16.02
CA MET A 144 4.30 8.87 -17.43
C MET A 144 4.85 7.78 -18.35
N ILE A 145 6.00 7.20 -18.03
CA ILE A 145 6.63 6.18 -18.87
C ILE A 145 5.77 4.90 -18.89
N TRP A 146 5.27 4.44 -17.75
CA TRP A 146 4.45 3.23 -17.73
C TRP A 146 3.10 3.47 -18.42
N GLY A 147 2.48 4.65 -18.26
CA GLY A 147 1.24 4.99 -18.97
C GLY A 147 1.43 4.92 -20.49
N PHE A 148 2.57 5.41 -20.99
CA PHE A 148 2.93 5.26 -22.40
C PHE A 148 3.08 3.78 -22.82
N VAL A 149 3.77 2.96 -22.01
CA VAL A 149 3.92 1.51 -22.25
C VAL A 149 2.56 0.79 -22.24
N VAL A 150 1.63 1.18 -21.36
CA VAL A 150 0.26 0.64 -21.36
C VAL A 150 -0.42 0.94 -22.70
N ALA A 151 -0.35 2.18 -23.19
CA ALA A 151 -0.94 2.56 -24.48
C ALA A 151 -0.31 1.80 -25.67
N MET A 152 0.99 1.49 -25.61
CA MET A 152 1.67 0.71 -26.64
C MET A 152 1.12 -0.72 -26.84
N HIS A 153 0.39 -1.29 -25.87
CA HIS A 153 -0.23 -2.59 -26.06
C HIS A 153 -1.22 -2.60 -27.24
N ALA A 154 -1.83 -1.45 -27.54
CA ALA A 154 -2.83 -1.31 -28.61
C ALA A 154 -2.28 -1.57 -30.01
N VAL A 155 -0.96 -1.45 -30.22
CA VAL A 155 -0.31 -1.68 -31.52
C VAL A 155 0.35 -3.06 -31.62
N CYS A 156 0.23 -3.90 -30.59
CA CYS A 156 0.78 -5.26 -30.62
C CYS A 156 -0.17 -6.22 -31.36
N HIS A 157 0.36 -6.98 -32.31
CA HIS A 157 -0.43 -7.92 -33.12
C HIS A 157 -0.10 -9.39 -32.85
N ASP A 158 0.92 -9.66 -32.04
CA ASP A 158 1.46 -10.98 -31.78
C ASP A 158 1.82 -11.17 -30.30
N PHE A 159 2.13 -12.42 -29.94
CA PHE A 159 2.59 -12.74 -28.59
C PHE A 159 3.90 -12.02 -28.23
N GLY A 160 4.85 -11.92 -29.18
CA GLY A 160 6.16 -11.30 -28.94
C GLY A 160 6.05 -9.84 -28.54
N GLY A 161 5.28 -9.05 -29.31
CA GLY A 161 5.01 -7.65 -28.99
C GLY A 161 4.29 -7.48 -27.65
N LEU A 162 3.23 -8.27 -27.40
CA LEU A 162 2.51 -8.22 -26.13
C LEU A 162 3.40 -8.61 -24.93
N ALA A 163 4.24 -9.62 -25.08
CA ALA A 163 5.15 -10.09 -24.03
C ALA A 163 6.22 -9.04 -23.69
N ALA A 164 6.81 -8.41 -24.71
CA ALA A 164 7.81 -7.36 -24.52
C ALA A 164 7.25 -6.15 -23.78
N VAL A 165 6.11 -5.61 -24.23
CA VAL A 165 5.48 -4.45 -23.59
C VAL A 165 5.02 -4.79 -22.17
N ARG A 166 4.55 -6.01 -21.90
CA ARG A 166 4.22 -6.50 -20.55
C ARG A 166 5.42 -6.58 -19.63
N PHE A 167 6.55 -7.07 -20.12
CA PHE A 167 7.78 -7.15 -19.34
C PHE A 167 8.27 -5.75 -18.95
N LEU A 168 8.28 -4.81 -19.92
CA LEU A 168 8.63 -3.42 -19.67
C LEU A 168 7.68 -2.75 -18.68
N LEU A 169 6.37 -2.99 -18.81
CA LEU A 169 5.37 -2.49 -17.87
C LEU A 169 5.73 -2.90 -16.44
N GLY A 170 5.99 -4.19 -16.21
CA GLY A 170 6.36 -4.69 -14.89
C GLY A 170 7.65 -4.06 -14.34
N ALA A 171 8.67 -3.92 -15.18
CA ALA A 171 9.96 -3.35 -14.79
C ALA A 171 9.90 -1.86 -14.40
N ILE A 172 8.94 -1.10 -14.92
CA ILE A 172 8.76 0.33 -14.63
C ILE A 172 7.78 0.53 -13.46
N GLU A 173 6.68 -0.22 -13.46
CA GLU A 173 5.59 -0.11 -12.49
C GLU A 173 6.02 -0.46 -11.04
N VAL A 174 7.09 -1.25 -10.91
CA VAL A 174 7.63 -1.77 -9.65
C VAL A 174 7.83 -0.76 -8.52
N CYS A 175 8.25 0.46 -8.87
CA CYS A 175 8.55 1.50 -7.89
C CYS A 175 7.34 2.04 -7.12
N THR A 176 6.13 1.77 -7.60
CA THR A 176 4.92 2.46 -7.12
C THR A 176 4.61 2.13 -5.66
N ALA A 177 4.61 0.84 -5.30
CA ALA A 177 4.34 0.40 -3.93
C ALA A 177 5.36 0.93 -2.91
N PRO A 178 6.68 0.76 -3.10
CA PRO A 178 7.66 1.29 -2.14
C PRO A 178 7.65 2.82 -2.08
N ALA A 179 7.40 3.51 -3.21
CA ALA A 179 7.30 4.97 -3.22
C ALA A 179 6.11 5.46 -2.40
N VAL A 180 4.94 4.84 -2.57
CA VAL A 180 3.74 5.17 -1.79
C VAL A 180 3.95 4.87 -0.30
N ILE A 181 4.60 3.76 0.05
CA ILE A 181 4.94 3.44 1.45
C ILE A 181 5.81 4.53 2.04
N TYR A 182 6.87 4.93 1.35
CA TYR A 182 7.82 5.95 1.83
C TYR A 182 7.14 7.33 2.00
N ILE A 183 6.32 7.74 1.02
CA ILE A 183 5.57 9.00 1.12
C ILE A 183 4.61 8.93 2.30
N THR A 184 3.88 7.82 2.45
CA THR A 184 2.94 7.64 3.57
C THR A 184 3.67 7.67 4.92
N SER A 185 4.83 7.03 5.04
CA SER A 185 5.60 7.05 6.29
C SER A 185 6.17 8.42 6.62
N SER A 186 6.40 9.28 5.61
CA SER A 186 6.92 10.63 5.78
C SER A 186 5.88 11.64 6.28
N PHE A 187 4.59 11.39 6.06
CA PHE A 187 3.51 12.33 6.42
C PHE A 187 2.61 11.85 7.59
N TYR A 188 2.59 10.53 7.86
CA TYR A 188 1.61 9.93 8.77
C TYR A 188 2.25 9.17 9.92
N THR A 189 1.64 9.28 11.11
CA THR A 189 2.05 8.51 12.28
C THR A 189 1.72 7.01 12.11
N LYS A 190 2.40 6.11 12.85
CA LYS A 190 2.15 4.66 12.78
C LYS A 190 0.68 4.26 12.99
N SER A 191 -0.05 4.99 13.84
CA SER A 191 -1.48 4.75 14.08
C SER A 191 -2.35 5.22 12.90
N GLU A 192 -1.98 6.34 12.27
CA GLU A 192 -2.67 6.89 11.10
C GLU A 192 -2.44 6.04 9.84
N GLN A 193 -1.22 5.52 9.67
CA GLN A 193 -0.82 4.68 8.55
C GLN A 193 -1.75 3.47 8.35
N VAL A 194 -2.27 2.87 9.43
CA VAL A 194 -3.21 1.73 9.33
C VAL A 194 -4.46 2.10 8.54
N THR A 195 -5.03 3.27 8.82
CA THR A 195 -6.25 3.72 8.14
C THR A 195 -5.94 4.11 6.69
N ARG A 196 -4.79 4.75 6.44
CA ARG A 196 -4.39 5.16 5.09
C ARG A 196 -4.00 3.96 4.22
N ALA A 197 -3.35 2.95 4.80
CA ALA A 197 -3.09 1.67 4.15
C ALA A 197 -4.38 0.97 3.76
N ALA A 198 -5.43 0.98 4.59
CA ALA A 198 -6.71 0.40 4.21
C ALA A 198 -7.41 1.17 3.08
N ILE A 199 -7.34 2.50 3.08
CA ILE A 199 -7.83 3.33 1.95
C ILE A 199 -7.08 2.96 0.67
N TRP A 200 -5.75 2.84 0.78
CA TRP A 200 -4.91 2.44 -0.33
C TRP A 200 -5.24 1.03 -0.83
N TYR A 201 -5.34 0.03 0.02
CA TYR A 201 -5.72 -1.33 -0.36
C TYR A 201 -7.13 -1.42 -0.98
N SER A 202 -8.06 -0.54 -0.57
CA SER A 202 -9.41 -0.51 -1.13
C SER A 202 -9.44 -0.19 -2.63
N THR A 203 -8.39 0.45 -3.16
CA THR A 203 -8.25 0.74 -4.59
C THR A 203 -8.28 -0.52 -5.46
N SER A 204 -7.97 -1.70 -4.93
CA SER A 204 -8.12 -2.98 -5.64
C SER A 204 -9.57 -3.27 -6.03
N GLY A 205 -10.52 -2.94 -5.16
CA GLY A 205 -11.94 -2.99 -5.47
C GLY A 205 -12.35 -1.89 -6.43
N TRP A 206 -11.88 -0.65 -6.21
CA TRP A 206 -12.17 0.47 -7.10
C TRP A 206 -11.65 0.28 -8.52
N ALA A 207 -10.46 -0.32 -8.67
CA ALA A 207 -9.88 -0.67 -9.97
C ALA A 207 -10.76 -1.67 -10.74
N ASN A 208 -11.44 -2.58 -10.04
CA ASN A 208 -12.42 -3.48 -10.66
C ASN A 208 -13.74 -2.77 -11.01
N VAL A 209 -14.19 -1.83 -10.17
CA VAL A 209 -15.38 -1.01 -10.43
C VAL A 209 -15.19 -0.11 -11.64
N PHE A 210 -14.19 0.76 -11.61
CA PHE A 210 -13.88 1.65 -12.72
C PHE A 210 -13.38 0.87 -13.92
N GLY A 211 -12.62 -0.21 -13.69
CA GLY A 211 -12.12 -1.06 -14.76
C GLY A 211 -13.23 -1.76 -15.54
N GLY A 212 -14.21 -2.33 -14.83
CA GLY A 212 -15.39 -2.93 -15.44
C GLY A 212 -16.27 -1.90 -16.14
N PHE A 213 -16.42 -0.70 -15.55
CA PHE A 213 -17.20 0.40 -16.13
C PHE A 213 -16.62 0.88 -17.46
N PHE A 214 -15.32 1.21 -17.49
CA PHE A 214 -14.67 1.68 -18.73
C PHE A 214 -14.59 0.59 -19.79
N ALA A 215 -14.33 -0.66 -19.39
CA ALA A 215 -14.38 -1.80 -20.31
C ALA A 215 -15.78 -1.96 -20.94
N TRP A 216 -16.85 -1.84 -20.14
CA TRP A 216 -18.23 -1.86 -20.65
C TRP A 216 -18.50 -0.73 -21.64
N CYS A 217 -18.12 0.51 -21.32
CA CYS A 217 -18.30 1.66 -22.22
C CYS A 217 -17.60 1.46 -23.57
N ILE A 218 -16.35 0.98 -23.54
CA ILE A 218 -15.54 0.80 -24.76
C ILE A 218 -16.00 -0.43 -25.54
N TYR A 219 -16.55 -1.45 -24.88
CA TYR A 219 -17.05 -2.66 -25.53
C TYR A 219 -18.18 -2.38 -26.54
N GLN A 220 -18.95 -1.32 -26.33
CA GLN A 220 -20.02 -0.89 -27.24
C GLN A 220 -19.50 -0.40 -28.61
N ALA A 221 -18.19 -0.13 -28.73
CA ALA A 221 -17.59 0.22 -30.01
C ALA A 221 -17.66 -0.95 -31.01
N LYS A 222 -17.85 -0.63 -32.29
CA LYS A 222 -17.92 -1.63 -33.38
C LYS A 222 -16.56 -2.28 -33.66
N SER A 223 -15.48 -1.54 -33.50
CA SER A 223 -14.08 -1.93 -33.74
C SER A 223 -13.19 -1.27 -32.69
N PHE A 224 -11.93 -1.70 -32.57
CA PHE A 224 -10.94 -1.10 -31.65
C PHE A 224 -11.29 -1.26 -30.16
N ARG A 225 -11.81 -2.43 -29.79
CA ARG A 225 -12.34 -2.69 -28.43
C ARG A 225 -11.24 -2.76 -27.38
N TRP A 226 -10.37 -3.77 -27.48
CA TRP A 226 -9.33 -3.98 -26.48
C TRP A 226 -8.19 -2.98 -26.66
N GLN A 227 -7.88 -2.58 -27.89
CA GLN A 227 -6.91 -1.53 -28.18
C GLN A 227 -7.35 -0.18 -27.58
N GLY A 228 -8.62 0.17 -27.71
CA GLY A 228 -9.20 1.38 -27.12
C GLY A 228 -9.09 1.42 -25.60
N LEU A 229 -9.24 0.26 -24.94
CA LEU A 229 -9.05 0.13 -23.50
C LEU A 229 -7.61 0.47 -23.09
N PHE A 230 -6.60 -0.11 -23.76
CA PHE A 230 -5.20 0.15 -23.45
C PHE A 230 -4.79 1.60 -23.73
N VAL A 231 -5.23 2.18 -24.84
CA VAL A 231 -4.96 3.60 -25.14
C VAL A 231 -5.59 4.50 -24.09
N PHE A 232 -6.84 4.25 -23.71
CA PHE A 232 -7.53 5.05 -22.71
C PHE A 232 -6.86 4.98 -21.33
N TYR A 233 -6.53 3.77 -20.86
CA TYR A 233 -5.85 3.60 -19.57
C TYR A 233 -4.45 4.22 -19.58
N GLY A 234 -3.67 3.93 -20.62
CA GLY A 234 -2.33 4.50 -20.75
C GLY A 234 -2.33 6.03 -20.81
N ALA A 235 -3.28 6.63 -21.53
CA ALA A 235 -3.44 8.09 -21.60
C ALA A 235 -3.87 8.68 -20.25
N LEU A 236 -4.83 8.05 -19.56
CA LEU A 236 -5.28 8.47 -18.24
C LEU A 236 -4.12 8.43 -17.24
N THR A 237 -3.33 7.35 -17.25
CA THR A 237 -2.20 7.23 -16.34
C THR A 237 -1.07 8.19 -16.67
N PHE A 238 -0.77 8.39 -17.96
CA PHE A 238 0.19 9.41 -18.38
C PHE A 238 -0.22 10.80 -17.88
N PHE A 239 -1.49 11.18 -18.04
CA PHE A 239 -2.02 12.45 -17.58
C PHE A 239 -1.89 12.60 -16.05
N VAL A 240 -2.21 11.56 -15.29
CA VAL A 240 -2.01 11.59 -13.83
C VAL A 240 -0.53 11.74 -13.49
N GLY A 241 0.38 11.08 -14.20
CA GLY A 241 1.82 11.27 -14.04
C GLY A 241 2.26 12.72 -14.22
N VAL A 242 1.71 13.43 -15.21
CA VAL A 242 1.94 14.87 -15.41
C VAL A 242 1.43 15.68 -14.20
N VAL A 243 0.23 15.38 -13.69
CA VAL A 243 -0.31 16.05 -12.49
C VAL A 243 0.60 15.82 -11.28
N LEU A 244 1.04 14.58 -11.03
CA LEU A 244 1.95 14.28 -9.92
C LEU A 244 3.26 15.05 -10.03
N TRP A 245 3.80 15.20 -11.25
CA TRP A 245 5.07 15.90 -11.46
C TRP A 245 5.06 17.33 -10.90
N PHE A 246 3.92 18.01 -10.95
CA PHE A 246 3.78 19.38 -10.45
C PHE A 246 3.29 19.46 -9.01
N PHE A 247 2.44 18.53 -8.55
CA PHE A 247 1.73 18.66 -7.28
C PHE A 247 2.18 17.70 -6.16
N LEU A 248 2.83 16.58 -6.49
CA LEU A 248 3.25 15.60 -5.50
C LEU A 248 4.48 16.10 -4.73
N ALA A 249 4.42 15.97 -3.40
CA ALA A 249 5.55 16.19 -2.50
C ALA A 249 5.86 14.88 -1.76
N ALA A 250 7.13 14.50 -1.67
CA ALA A 250 7.52 13.24 -1.03
C ALA A 250 7.63 13.35 0.49
N SER A 251 7.90 14.55 1.00
CA SER A 251 8.07 14.84 2.43
C SER A 251 7.49 16.20 2.80
N PRO A 252 7.23 16.48 4.09
CA PRO A 252 6.79 17.80 4.56
C PRO A 252 7.76 18.93 4.17
N THR A 253 9.07 18.66 4.11
CA THR A 253 10.09 19.66 3.76
C THR A 253 10.02 20.08 2.29
N GLU A 254 9.61 19.17 1.40
CA GLU A 254 9.42 19.45 -0.03
C GLU A 254 8.04 20.05 -0.37
N ALA A 255 7.09 19.99 0.57
CA ALA A 255 5.72 20.42 0.34
C ALA A 255 5.60 21.95 0.27
N LYS A 256 5.56 22.49 -0.95
CA LYS A 256 5.41 23.95 -1.21
C LYS A 256 4.06 24.53 -0.77
N TRP A 257 3.06 23.68 -0.54
CA TRP A 257 1.72 24.08 -0.13
C TRP A 257 1.53 24.11 1.39
N LEU A 258 2.55 23.73 2.17
CA LEU A 258 2.62 23.92 3.61
C LEU A 258 3.39 25.21 3.93
N THR A 259 2.90 26.00 4.90
CA THR A 259 3.70 27.11 5.46
C THR A 259 4.81 26.56 6.36
N GLU A 260 5.83 27.37 6.67
CA GLU A 260 6.95 26.92 7.51
C GLU A 260 6.47 26.39 8.87
N ASP A 261 5.54 27.09 9.53
CA ASP A 261 4.94 26.62 10.79
C ASP A 261 4.20 25.28 10.63
N GLU A 262 3.44 25.11 9.54
CA GLU A 262 2.73 23.85 9.27
C GLU A 262 3.70 22.70 8.97
N LYS A 263 4.87 22.99 8.37
CA LYS A 263 5.92 21.99 8.14
C LYS A 263 6.53 21.54 9.46
N VAL A 264 6.81 22.47 10.38
CA VAL A 264 7.31 22.13 11.73
C VAL A 264 6.31 21.22 12.45
N ILE A 265 5.02 21.59 12.44
CA ILE A 265 3.95 20.75 13.01
C ILE A 265 3.89 19.37 12.35
N ALA A 266 3.99 19.29 11.01
CA ALA A 266 3.96 18.02 10.30
C ALA A 266 5.15 17.11 10.65
N LEU A 267 6.35 17.69 10.77
CA LEU A 267 7.56 16.97 11.13
C LEU A 267 7.52 16.48 12.59
N GLU A 268 7.10 17.32 13.53
CA GLU A 268 7.04 16.96 14.95
C GLU A 268 6.01 15.85 15.22
N ARG A 269 4.90 15.82 14.46
CA ARG A 269 3.93 14.69 14.51
C ARG A 269 4.58 13.37 14.12
N VAL A 270 5.35 13.37 13.02
CA VAL A 270 5.96 12.17 12.45
C VAL A 270 7.23 11.77 13.21
N ARG A 271 7.84 12.67 13.98
CA ARG A 271 9.01 12.39 14.84
C ARG A 271 8.79 11.20 15.77
N GLN A 272 7.57 11.01 16.26
CA GLN A 272 7.19 9.86 17.10
C GLN A 272 7.29 8.50 16.38
N ASN A 273 7.35 8.49 15.05
CA ASN A 273 7.52 7.24 14.30
C ASN A 273 8.90 6.63 14.48
N LYS A 274 9.88 7.40 14.96
CA LYS A 274 11.27 6.96 15.15
C LYS A 274 11.84 6.33 13.87
N THR A 275 11.45 6.85 12.72
CA THR A 275 11.99 6.42 11.43
C THR A 275 13.43 6.94 11.40
N GLY A 276 14.40 6.01 11.37
CA GLY A 276 15.82 6.34 11.54
C GLY A 276 16.33 7.38 10.56
N THR A 277 17.44 8.02 10.93
CA THR A 277 18.17 8.92 10.04
C THR A 277 18.59 8.15 8.78
N GLU A 278 18.56 8.80 7.61
CA GLU A 278 18.91 8.15 6.34
C GLU A 278 20.39 7.71 6.35
N VAL A 279 20.63 6.44 6.72
CA VAL A 279 21.97 5.85 6.66
C VAL A 279 22.22 5.39 5.23
N TRP A 280 22.97 6.19 4.48
CA TRP A 280 23.34 5.94 3.08
C TRP A 280 24.35 4.80 2.87
N ARG A 281 24.54 3.92 3.85
CA ARG A 281 25.55 2.84 3.82
C ARG A 281 24.88 1.48 3.86
N PHE A 282 25.24 0.62 2.91
CA PHE A 282 24.80 -0.77 2.90
C PHE A 282 25.57 -1.57 3.95
N SER A 283 24.84 -2.22 4.87
CA SER A 283 25.43 -3.04 5.94
C SER A 283 25.33 -4.53 5.60
N LEU A 284 26.47 -5.13 5.24
CA LEU A 284 26.59 -6.59 5.04
C LEU A 284 26.18 -7.42 6.27
N PRO A 285 26.46 -7.01 7.51
CA PRO A 285 25.95 -7.70 8.71
C PRO A 285 24.41 -7.77 8.75
N GLN A 286 23.72 -6.66 8.46
CA GLN A 286 22.24 -6.63 8.43
C GLN A 286 21.66 -7.52 7.33
N LEU A 287 22.32 -7.58 6.17
CA LEU A 287 21.93 -8.51 5.10
C LEU A 287 21.99 -9.96 5.58
N LYS A 288 23.11 -10.35 6.21
CA LYS A 288 23.29 -11.71 6.73
C LYS A 288 22.24 -12.05 7.78
N GLU A 289 21.95 -11.13 8.67
CA GLU A 289 20.92 -11.32 9.68
C GLU A 289 19.52 -11.47 9.07
N ALA A 290 19.15 -10.63 8.10
CA ALA A 290 17.87 -10.72 7.41
C ALA A 290 17.67 -12.10 6.73
N PHE A 291 18.74 -12.69 6.18
CA PHE A 291 18.70 -14.03 5.59
C PHE A 291 18.74 -15.18 6.61
N LEU A 292 19.20 -14.94 7.83
CA LEU A 292 19.22 -15.94 8.91
C LEU A 292 17.92 -15.90 9.74
N ASP A 293 17.13 -14.84 9.61
CA ASP A 293 15.88 -14.68 10.32
C ASP A 293 14.79 -15.63 9.81
N ILE A 294 14.31 -16.53 10.68
CA ILE A 294 13.21 -17.43 10.37
C ILE A 294 11.91 -16.69 10.02
N ARG A 295 11.67 -15.50 10.58
CA ARG A 295 10.47 -14.69 10.28
C ARG A 295 10.44 -14.26 8.83
N PHE A 296 11.59 -13.95 8.24
CA PHE A 296 11.69 -13.59 6.83
C PHE A 296 11.10 -14.71 5.96
N TYR A 297 11.50 -15.96 6.18
CA TYR A 297 10.96 -17.11 5.45
C TYR A 297 9.49 -17.39 5.74
N MET A 298 9.04 -17.19 6.99
CA MET A 298 7.62 -17.36 7.34
C MET A 298 6.73 -16.32 6.65
N ILE A 299 7.15 -15.05 6.62
CA ILE A 299 6.44 -13.97 5.92
C ILE A 299 6.50 -14.18 4.41
N PHE A 300 7.65 -14.63 3.89
CA PHE A 300 7.79 -15.00 2.48
C PHE A 300 6.79 -16.10 2.09
N LEU A 301 6.72 -17.19 2.85
CA LEU A 301 5.77 -18.27 2.60
C LEU A 301 4.31 -17.81 2.74
N LEU A 302 4.02 -16.92 3.68
CA LEU A 302 2.70 -16.31 3.85
C LEU A 302 2.32 -15.49 2.60
N LEU A 303 3.23 -14.68 2.09
CA LEU A 303 3.01 -13.84 0.92
C LEU A 303 2.89 -14.67 -0.36
N VAL A 304 3.71 -15.73 -0.51
CA VAL A 304 3.60 -16.67 -1.64
C VAL A 304 2.24 -17.37 -1.64
N SER A 305 1.79 -17.83 -0.47
CA SER A 305 0.53 -18.57 -0.33
C SER A 305 -0.70 -17.72 -0.59
N THR A 306 -0.65 -16.43 -0.28
CA THR A 306 -1.74 -15.48 -0.56
C THR A 306 -1.65 -14.88 -1.97
N GLY A 307 -0.45 -14.65 -2.48
CA GLY A 307 -0.18 -14.05 -3.78
C GLY A 307 -0.45 -14.97 -4.97
N LEU A 308 -0.13 -16.27 -4.87
CA LEU A 308 -0.38 -17.26 -5.94
C LEU A 308 -1.85 -17.29 -6.36
N PRO A 309 -2.80 -17.49 -5.44
CA PRO A 309 -4.21 -17.41 -5.78
C PRO A 309 -4.65 -16.03 -6.32
N ASN A 310 -4.09 -14.94 -5.76
CA ASN A 310 -4.46 -13.57 -6.15
C ASN A 310 -4.12 -13.32 -7.62
N GLY A 311 -2.91 -13.68 -8.05
CA GLY A 311 -2.49 -13.55 -9.46
C GLY A 311 -3.41 -14.28 -10.43
N GLY A 312 -3.94 -15.45 -10.02
CA GLY A 312 -4.92 -16.21 -10.80
C GLY A 312 -6.23 -15.46 -11.02
N ILE A 313 -6.84 -14.90 -9.97
CA ILE A 313 -8.06 -14.09 -10.14
C ILE A 313 -7.79 -12.89 -11.04
N THR A 314 -6.70 -12.18 -10.74
CA THR A 314 -6.36 -10.93 -11.39
C THR A 314 -6.25 -11.13 -12.90
N ALA A 315 -5.65 -12.23 -13.36
CA ALA A 315 -5.46 -12.56 -14.77
C ALA A 315 -6.70 -13.16 -15.47
N PHE A 316 -7.59 -13.82 -14.74
CA PHE A 316 -8.70 -14.60 -15.33
C PHE A 316 -10.10 -14.16 -14.88
N GLY A 317 -10.24 -13.17 -14.00
CA GLY A 317 -11.49 -12.76 -13.35
C GLY A 317 -12.68 -12.61 -14.30
N PRO A 318 -12.63 -11.68 -15.28
CA PRO A 318 -13.71 -11.53 -16.26
C PRO A 318 -13.97 -12.78 -17.10
N THR A 319 -12.93 -13.56 -17.39
CA THR A 319 -13.07 -14.84 -18.12
C THR A 319 -13.77 -15.91 -17.26
N ILE A 320 -13.57 -15.91 -15.94
CA ILE A 320 -14.27 -16.82 -15.01
C ILE A 320 -15.76 -16.48 -14.97
N ILE A 321 -16.10 -15.19 -14.86
CA ILE A 321 -17.49 -14.73 -14.82
C ILE A 321 -18.20 -15.08 -16.13
N ALA A 322 -17.60 -14.77 -17.28
CA ALA A 322 -18.12 -15.19 -18.59
C ALA A 322 -18.26 -16.72 -18.67
N GLY A 323 -17.32 -17.44 -18.05
CA GLY A 323 -17.33 -18.89 -17.93
C GLY A 323 -18.47 -19.48 -17.11
N PHE A 324 -19.20 -18.68 -16.33
CA PHE A 324 -20.43 -19.10 -15.68
C PHE A 324 -21.64 -19.08 -16.63
N GLY A 325 -21.53 -18.53 -17.85
CA GLY A 325 -22.64 -18.45 -18.81
C GLY A 325 -23.24 -17.05 -18.95
N PHE A 326 -22.64 -16.04 -18.32
CA PHE A 326 -23.00 -14.64 -18.55
C PHE A 326 -22.40 -14.14 -19.87
N SER A 327 -23.11 -13.23 -20.54
CA SER A 327 -22.56 -12.53 -21.72
C SER A 327 -21.34 -11.68 -21.35
N THR A 328 -20.52 -11.30 -22.34
CA THR A 328 -19.37 -10.40 -22.13
C THR A 328 -19.76 -9.09 -21.45
N GLU A 329 -20.87 -8.49 -21.89
CA GLU A 329 -21.38 -7.22 -21.34
C GLU A 329 -21.84 -7.37 -19.88
N GLN A 330 -22.58 -8.43 -19.58
CA GLN A 330 -22.97 -8.74 -18.22
C GLN A 330 -21.75 -9.06 -17.35
N SER A 331 -20.72 -9.72 -17.91
CA SER A 331 -19.51 -10.08 -17.17
C SER A 331 -18.68 -8.86 -16.77
N THR A 332 -18.61 -7.82 -17.61
CA THR A 332 -17.97 -6.55 -17.26
C THR A 332 -18.74 -5.82 -16.16
N LEU A 333 -20.08 -5.82 -16.20
CA LEU A 333 -20.91 -5.20 -15.16
C LEU A 333 -20.84 -5.96 -13.83
N LEU A 334 -20.82 -7.29 -13.87
CA LEU A 334 -20.66 -8.12 -12.68
C LEU A 334 -19.28 -7.92 -12.05
N ASN A 335 -18.22 -7.69 -12.82
CA ASN A 335 -16.92 -7.31 -12.24
C ASN A 335 -16.99 -6.03 -11.38
N MET A 336 -17.90 -5.11 -11.71
CA MET A 336 -18.10 -3.92 -10.88
C MET A 336 -18.72 -4.28 -9.52
N GLY A 337 -19.72 -5.17 -9.50
CA GLY A 337 -20.33 -5.65 -8.25
C GLY A 337 -19.33 -6.38 -7.38
N SER A 338 -18.50 -7.23 -8.00
CA SER A 338 -17.33 -7.85 -7.39
C SER A 338 -16.37 -6.84 -6.76
N GLY A 339 -16.01 -5.79 -7.49
CA GLY A 339 -15.14 -4.72 -6.97
C GLY A 339 -15.75 -3.96 -5.78
N ALA A 340 -17.04 -3.64 -5.84
CA ALA A 340 -17.76 -2.96 -4.75
C ALA A 340 -17.77 -3.81 -3.46
N ALA A 341 -17.95 -5.13 -3.59
CA ALA A 341 -17.84 -6.05 -2.47
C ALA A 341 -16.43 -6.11 -1.88
N THR A 342 -15.37 -6.06 -2.70
CA THR A 342 -13.98 -5.95 -2.22
C THR A 342 -13.76 -4.66 -1.42
N VAL A 343 -14.31 -3.53 -1.88
CA VAL A 343 -14.23 -2.25 -1.14
C VAL A 343 -14.92 -2.37 0.21
N ALA A 344 -16.16 -2.86 0.24
CA ALA A 344 -16.93 -3.05 1.47
C ALA A 344 -16.22 -4.02 2.44
N GLY A 345 -15.69 -5.13 1.93
CA GLY A 345 -14.92 -6.10 2.70
C GLY A 345 -13.64 -5.52 3.30
N THR A 346 -12.94 -4.64 2.57
CA THR A 346 -11.73 -3.96 3.05
C THR A 346 -12.04 -3.02 4.22
N PHE A 347 -13.11 -2.22 4.11
CA PHE A 347 -13.53 -1.34 5.21
C PHE A 347 -14.09 -2.10 6.41
N LEU A 348 -14.78 -3.22 6.18
CA LEU A 348 -15.23 -4.11 7.26
C LEU A 348 -14.03 -4.74 8.00
N ALA A 349 -13.03 -5.21 7.26
CA ALA A 349 -11.79 -5.72 7.85
C ALA A 349 -11.05 -4.63 8.65
N LEU A 350 -11.03 -3.39 8.16
CA LEU A 350 -10.48 -2.24 8.90
C LEU A 350 -11.25 -1.99 10.21
N ALA A 351 -12.59 -2.01 10.18
CA ALA A 351 -13.41 -1.85 11.36
C ALA A 351 -13.09 -2.93 12.40
N ILE A 352 -13.06 -4.20 11.98
CA ILE A 352 -12.70 -5.34 12.83
C ILE A 352 -11.29 -5.16 13.41
N ALA A 353 -10.32 -4.73 12.59
CA ALA A 353 -8.95 -4.48 13.03
C ALA A 353 -8.84 -3.37 14.08
N LYS A 354 -9.71 -2.35 14.03
CA LYS A 354 -9.77 -1.27 15.03
C LYS A 354 -10.43 -1.70 16.34
N TYR A 355 -11.43 -2.57 16.28
CA TYR A 355 -12.15 -3.04 17.48
C TYR A 355 -11.48 -4.23 18.18
N THR A 356 -10.73 -5.05 17.44
CA THR A 356 -10.07 -6.25 17.98
C THR A 356 -8.56 -6.12 17.86
N ASN A 357 -7.95 -6.81 16.90
CA ASN A 357 -6.53 -6.77 16.56
C ASN A 357 -6.36 -7.12 15.08
N ARG A 358 -5.21 -6.73 14.50
CA ARG A 358 -4.90 -6.97 13.07
C ARG A 358 -4.96 -8.46 12.69
N THR A 359 -4.51 -9.34 13.59
CA THR A 359 -4.49 -10.80 13.40
C THR A 359 -5.90 -11.38 13.27
N VAL A 360 -6.87 -10.88 14.05
CA VAL A 360 -8.27 -11.32 14.01
C VAL A 360 -8.94 -10.88 12.72
N ALA A 361 -8.68 -9.64 12.27
CA ALA A 361 -9.17 -9.16 10.98
C ALA A 361 -8.64 -9.99 9.80
N GLY A 362 -7.35 -10.37 9.83
CA GLY A 362 -6.77 -11.26 8.83
C GLY A 362 -7.44 -12.64 8.82
N ALA A 363 -7.60 -13.26 9.99
CA ALA A 363 -8.29 -14.55 10.11
C ALA A 363 -9.74 -14.50 9.59
N TYR A 364 -10.47 -13.43 9.90
CA TYR A 364 -11.83 -13.21 9.37
C TYR A 364 -11.86 -13.19 7.84
N THR A 365 -10.98 -12.43 7.20
CA THR A 365 -10.93 -12.36 5.72
C THR A 365 -10.59 -13.71 5.09
N LEU A 366 -9.74 -14.50 5.75
CA LEU A 366 -9.34 -15.83 5.27
C LEU A 366 -10.48 -16.85 5.40
N VAL A 367 -11.24 -16.80 6.50
CA VAL A 367 -12.41 -17.67 6.68
C VAL A 367 -13.48 -17.34 5.64
N LEU A 368 -13.72 -16.05 5.37
CA LEU A 368 -14.67 -15.62 4.35
C LEU A 368 -14.27 -16.12 2.95
N ALA A 369 -12.97 -16.04 2.63
CA ALA A 369 -12.42 -16.60 1.40
C ALA A 369 -12.66 -18.11 1.28
N CYS A 370 -12.38 -18.88 2.35
CA CYS A 370 -12.62 -20.32 2.38
C CYS A 370 -14.09 -20.66 2.13
N VAL A 371 -15.03 -19.93 2.74
CA VAL A 371 -16.48 -20.11 2.51
C VAL A 371 -16.83 -19.85 1.04
N GLY A 372 -16.27 -18.78 0.44
CA GLY A 372 -16.45 -18.47 -0.97
C GLY A 372 -16.01 -19.61 -1.89
N VAL A 373 -14.80 -20.16 -1.67
CA VAL A 373 -14.27 -21.29 -2.45
C VAL A 373 -15.18 -22.51 -2.33
N ILE A 374 -15.65 -22.81 -1.13
CA ILE A 374 -16.56 -23.94 -0.86
C ILE A 374 -17.88 -23.76 -1.60
N MET A 375 -18.48 -22.56 -1.57
CA MET A 375 -19.71 -22.26 -2.31
C MET A 375 -19.51 -22.46 -3.82
N MET A 376 -18.39 -22.00 -4.38
CA MET A 376 -18.05 -22.23 -5.78
C MET A 376 -17.79 -23.70 -6.14
N PHE A 377 -17.55 -24.55 -5.14
CA PHE A 377 -17.30 -25.98 -5.32
C PHE A 377 -18.58 -26.81 -5.19
N THR A 378 -19.39 -26.56 -4.15
CA THR A 378 -20.55 -27.38 -3.80
C THR A 378 -21.79 -27.05 -4.62
N ILE A 379 -21.92 -25.82 -5.11
CA ILE A 379 -23.12 -25.38 -5.83
C ILE A 379 -23.10 -25.91 -7.28
N PRO A 380 -24.18 -26.54 -7.77
CA PRO A 380 -24.30 -27.03 -9.15
C PRO A 380 -24.12 -25.94 -10.21
N ALA A 381 -23.68 -26.33 -11.42
CA ALA A 381 -23.40 -25.41 -12.52
C ALA A 381 -24.61 -24.70 -13.10
N SER A 382 -25.82 -25.21 -12.80
CA SER A 382 -27.08 -24.61 -13.17
C SER A 382 -27.42 -23.33 -12.38
N ASN A 383 -26.80 -23.10 -11.23
CA ASN A 383 -27.12 -21.94 -10.39
C ASN A 383 -26.03 -20.86 -10.49
N TYR A 384 -26.11 -20.07 -11.56
CA TYR A 384 -25.13 -19.03 -11.90
C TYR A 384 -25.01 -17.93 -10.83
N GLY A 385 -26.14 -17.50 -10.25
CA GLY A 385 -26.18 -16.44 -9.25
C GLY A 385 -25.50 -16.85 -7.93
N ALA A 386 -25.74 -18.07 -7.46
CA ALA A 386 -25.14 -18.54 -6.22
C ALA A 386 -23.63 -18.85 -6.37
N ARG A 387 -23.18 -19.27 -7.56
CA ARG A 387 -21.75 -19.37 -7.89
C ARG A 387 -21.05 -18.02 -8.01
N TYR A 388 -21.74 -17.02 -8.54
CA TYR A 388 -21.26 -15.65 -8.58
C TYR A 388 -21.20 -15.02 -7.16
N GLY A 389 -22.19 -15.30 -6.30
CA GLY A 389 -22.12 -14.94 -4.88
C GLY A 389 -20.94 -15.60 -4.17
N GLY A 390 -20.68 -16.88 -4.48
CA GLY A 390 -19.44 -17.56 -4.12
C GLY A 390 -18.22 -16.78 -4.61
N TYR A 391 -18.13 -16.47 -5.92
CA TYR A 391 -17.04 -15.69 -6.50
C TYR A 391 -16.84 -14.33 -5.85
N ILE A 392 -17.90 -13.61 -5.43
CA ILE A 392 -17.80 -12.35 -4.69
C ILE A 392 -17.16 -12.57 -3.30
N LEU A 393 -17.64 -13.56 -2.54
CA LEU A 393 -17.04 -13.93 -1.26
C LEU A 393 -15.59 -14.43 -1.45
N THR A 394 -15.34 -15.00 -2.61
CA THR A 394 -14.02 -15.43 -3.08
C THR A 394 -13.30 -14.40 -3.94
N LEU A 395 -13.72 -13.12 -3.98
CA LEU A 395 -12.86 -12.09 -4.58
C LEU A 395 -11.67 -11.77 -3.67
N GLN A 396 -11.61 -12.50 -2.56
CA GLN A 396 -10.41 -12.95 -1.90
C GLN A 396 -10.02 -14.40 -2.34
N LEU A 397 -9.81 -14.70 -3.63
CA LEU A 397 -9.26 -15.96 -4.25
C LEU A 397 -10.16 -16.98 -5.04
N ALA A 398 -10.39 -16.86 -6.37
CA ALA A 398 -10.89 -18.00 -7.21
C ALA A 398 -10.52 -18.05 -8.72
N ASN A 399 -10.36 -19.29 -9.23
CA ASN A 399 -10.18 -19.68 -10.65
C ASN A 399 -11.15 -20.83 -11.08
N LYS A 400 -11.32 -21.05 -12.40
CA LYS A 400 -12.35 -21.94 -13.00
C LYS A 400 -12.06 -23.45 -12.87
N GLU A 401 -10.80 -23.87 -12.79
CA GLU A 401 -10.41 -25.29 -12.78
C GLU A 401 -10.56 -25.97 -11.41
N LYS A 402 -11.01 -27.23 -11.39
CA LYS A 402 -11.14 -28.02 -10.16
C LYS A 402 -9.79 -28.12 -9.42
N THR A 403 -8.71 -28.35 -10.14
CA THR A 403 -7.34 -28.40 -9.60
C THR A 403 -6.93 -27.07 -8.97
N ALA A 404 -7.17 -25.95 -9.66
CA ALA A 404 -6.86 -24.62 -9.15
C ALA A 404 -7.62 -24.31 -7.84
N LYS A 405 -8.88 -24.74 -7.71
CA LYS A 405 -9.65 -24.57 -6.48
C LYS A 405 -9.06 -25.34 -5.29
N TYR A 406 -8.61 -26.59 -5.51
CA TYR A 406 -7.93 -27.37 -4.46
C TYR A 406 -6.61 -26.74 -4.05
N THR A 407 -5.82 -26.29 -5.02
CA THR A 407 -4.56 -25.59 -4.78
C THR A 407 -4.78 -24.31 -3.96
N MET A 408 -5.80 -23.51 -4.32
CA MET A 408 -6.16 -22.29 -3.57
C MET A 408 -6.60 -22.61 -2.13
N LEU A 409 -7.44 -23.62 -1.93
CA LEU A 409 -7.88 -24.02 -0.60
C LEU A 409 -6.70 -24.54 0.25
N ALA A 410 -5.81 -25.32 -0.34
CA ALA A 410 -4.61 -25.81 0.35
C ALA A 410 -3.70 -24.65 0.79
N PHE A 411 -3.47 -23.65 -0.09
CA PHE A 411 -2.69 -22.47 0.26
C PHE A 411 -3.37 -21.60 1.33
N LEU A 412 -4.70 -21.49 1.33
CA LEU A 412 -5.44 -20.79 2.37
C LEU A 412 -5.29 -21.46 3.74
N ILE A 413 -5.46 -22.77 3.81
CA ILE A 413 -5.28 -23.55 5.04
C ILE A 413 -3.83 -23.43 5.52
N PHE A 414 -2.88 -23.54 4.60
CA PHE A 414 -1.45 -23.39 4.91
C PHE A 414 -1.12 -21.98 5.44
N THR A 415 -1.70 -20.94 4.85
CA THR A 415 -1.59 -19.54 5.32
C THR A 415 -2.12 -19.40 6.75
N LEU A 416 -3.27 -20.02 7.06
CA LEU A 416 -3.84 -20.00 8.41
C LEU A 416 -2.91 -20.66 9.43
N ILE A 417 -2.35 -21.83 9.08
CA ILE A 417 -1.39 -22.55 9.91
C ILE A 417 -0.15 -21.69 10.15
N LEU A 418 0.39 -21.02 9.11
CA LEU A 418 1.54 -20.14 9.24
C LEU A 418 1.28 -18.95 10.15
N LEU A 419 0.12 -18.30 10.05
CA LEU A 419 -0.26 -17.19 10.94
C LEU A 419 -0.34 -17.62 12.41
N ILE A 420 -0.98 -18.76 12.68
CA ILE A 420 -1.08 -19.32 14.04
C ILE A 420 0.33 -19.67 14.56
N THR A 421 1.17 -20.26 13.72
CA THR A 421 2.54 -20.63 14.08
C THR A 421 3.37 -19.40 14.40
N LEU A 422 3.29 -18.35 13.57
CA LEU A 422 4.02 -17.09 13.78
C LEU A 422 3.59 -16.40 15.08
N GLY A 423 2.28 -16.30 15.33
CA GLY A 423 1.75 -15.77 16.58
C GLY A 423 2.18 -16.57 17.81
N GLY A 424 2.25 -17.90 17.67
CA GLY A 424 2.79 -18.80 18.69
C GLY A 424 4.27 -18.54 18.99
N ILE A 425 5.09 -18.40 17.96
CA ILE A 425 6.52 -18.08 18.09
C ILE A 425 6.72 -16.71 18.76
N HIS A 426 6.03 -15.67 18.31
CA HIS A 426 6.10 -14.35 18.91
C HIS A 426 5.73 -14.37 20.40
N LYS A 427 4.68 -15.12 20.77
CA LYS A 427 4.27 -15.28 22.17
C LYS A 427 5.33 -16.01 23.00
N LEU A 428 5.95 -17.06 22.44
CA LEU A 428 7.03 -17.79 23.11
C LEU A 428 8.29 -16.93 23.30
N TRP A 429 8.67 -16.15 22.29
CA TRP A 429 9.81 -15.25 22.35
C TRP A 429 9.61 -14.08 23.31
N ASN A 430 8.43 -13.45 23.29
CA ASN A 430 8.07 -12.42 24.28
C ASN A 430 8.13 -13.02 25.70
N LYS A 431 7.54 -14.19 25.93
CA LYS A 431 7.59 -14.86 27.24
C LYS A 431 9.02 -15.21 27.68
N LYS A 432 9.91 -15.57 26.74
CA LYS A 432 11.33 -15.84 27.03
C LYS A 432 12.06 -14.55 27.43
N ARG A 433 11.78 -13.44 26.75
CA ARG A 433 12.34 -12.11 27.08
C ARG A 433 11.85 -11.59 28.43
N ASP A 434 10.56 -11.71 28.70
CA ASP A 434 9.99 -11.32 30.00
C ASP A 434 10.60 -12.13 31.17
N LYS A 435 10.86 -13.43 30.94
CA LYS A 435 11.58 -14.26 31.93
C LYS A 435 13.03 -13.80 32.14
N GLN A 436 13.73 -13.43 31.06
CA GLN A 436 15.10 -12.97 31.16
C GLN A 436 15.18 -11.63 31.91
N GLU A 437 14.26 -10.70 31.62
CA GLU A 437 14.16 -9.43 32.37
C GLU A 437 13.86 -9.65 33.86
N ALA A 438 13.00 -10.62 34.20
CA ALA A 438 12.74 -10.96 35.59
C ALA A 438 13.99 -11.51 36.32
N ILE A 439 14.82 -12.30 35.62
CA ILE A 439 16.10 -12.81 36.15
C ILE A 439 17.11 -11.67 36.30
N ASP A 440 17.21 -10.79 35.31
CA ASP A 440 18.14 -9.67 35.31
C ASP A 440 17.80 -8.66 36.44
N ALA A 441 16.50 -8.42 36.68
CA ALA A 441 16.01 -7.65 37.81
C ALA A 441 16.35 -8.29 39.16
N GLN A 442 16.25 -9.63 39.27
CA GLN A 442 16.61 -10.38 40.47
C GLN A 442 18.12 -10.35 40.76
N ASN A 443 18.95 -10.28 39.71
CA ASN A 443 20.41 -10.21 39.81
C ASN A 443 20.95 -8.78 40.01
N GLY A 444 20.08 -7.78 40.17
CA GLY A 444 20.48 -6.38 40.36
C GLY A 444 21.14 -5.75 39.14
N VAL A 445 20.94 -6.32 37.94
CA VAL A 445 21.47 -5.75 36.70
C VAL A 445 20.61 -4.55 36.30
N VAL A 446 21.07 -3.35 36.67
CA VAL A 446 20.47 -2.10 36.20
C VAL A 446 20.84 -1.92 34.74
N ARG A 447 19.95 -2.29 33.83
CA ARG A 447 20.11 -1.93 32.42
C ARG A 447 19.92 -0.42 32.30
N VAL A 448 21.00 0.28 31.93
CA VAL A 448 20.92 1.69 31.57
C VAL A 448 19.98 1.76 30.37
N HIS A 449 18.79 2.31 30.57
CA HIS A 449 17.92 2.64 29.46
C HIS A 449 18.58 3.82 28.75
N VAL A 450 19.39 3.54 27.73
CA VAL A 450 20.01 4.62 26.95
C VAL A 450 18.85 5.37 26.29
N GLU A 451 18.67 6.64 26.64
CA GLU A 451 17.75 7.51 25.93
C GLU A 451 18.10 7.42 24.45
N ASN A 452 17.14 7.07 23.60
CA ASN A 452 17.32 6.87 22.16
C ASN A 452 18.04 5.58 21.73
N GLU A 453 18.11 4.52 22.56
CA GLU A 453 18.64 3.19 22.18
C GLU A 453 17.94 2.59 20.94
N GLU A 454 16.68 2.97 20.71
CA GLU A 454 15.87 2.58 19.56
C GLU A 454 16.30 3.24 18.23
N PHE A 455 17.14 4.28 18.29
CA PHE A 455 17.76 4.93 17.13
C PHE A 455 19.16 4.38 16.83
N ALA A 456 19.70 3.55 17.72
CA ALA A 456 20.92 2.83 17.44
C ALA A 456 20.64 1.83 16.33
N ASP A 457 21.54 1.75 15.35
CA ASP A 457 21.50 0.80 14.25
C ASP A 457 21.88 -0.61 14.76
N MET A 458 21.11 -1.09 15.73
CA MET A 458 21.27 -2.34 16.43
C MET A 458 20.22 -3.32 15.95
N THR A 459 20.59 -4.58 15.99
CA THR A 459 19.70 -5.64 15.56
C THR A 459 18.68 -5.97 16.62
N ASP A 460 17.58 -6.63 16.25
CA ASP A 460 16.53 -6.98 17.20
C ASP A 460 16.95 -8.04 18.23
N PHE A 461 18.07 -8.73 18.00
CA PHE A 461 18.75 -9.57 18.98
C PHE A 461 19.58 -8.75 19.98
N GLN A 462 20.08 -7.59 19.56
CA GLN A 462 20.87 -6.67 20.39
C GLN A 462 19.97 -5.71 21.19
N LEU A 463 18.81 -5.35 20.65
CA LEU A 463 17.79 -4.53 21.30
C LEU A 463 17.00 -5.35 22.32
N SER A 464 17.43 -5.22 23.58
CA SER A 464 16.82 -5.96 24.68
C SER A 464 15.39 -5.52 25.02
N SER A 465 15.04 -4.26 24.72
CA SER A 465 13.71 -3.66 24.93
C SER A 465 12.68 -4.04 23.85
N PHE A 466 13.11 -4.61 22.72
CA PHE A 466 12.22 -4.90 21.60
C PHE A 466 11.21 -6.02 21.97
N ARG A 467 9.93 -5.79 21.66
CA ARG A 467 8.85 -6.77 21.80
C ARG A 467 8.16 -7.02 20.48
N TYR A 468 7.84 -8.29 20.23
CA TYR A 468 7.16 -8.70 19.02
C TYR A 468 5.67 -8.36 19.10
N PRO A 469 5.08 -7.74 18.06
CA PRO A 469 3.64 -7.54 18.00
C PRO A 469 2.92 -8.89 17.89
N LEU A 470 1.83 -9.04 18.65
CA LEU A 470 0.96 -10.22 18.71
C LEU A 470 -0.29 -10.07 17.83
#